data_AF-A0A355SZU8-F1
#
_entry.id   AF-A0A355SZU8-F1
#
_cell.length_a   1.000
_cell.length_b   1.000
_cell.length_c   1.000
_cell.angle_alpha   90.00
_cell.angle_beta   90.00
_cell.angle_gamma   90.00
#
_symmetry.space_group_name_H-M   'P 1'
#
loop_
_entity.id
_entity.type
_entity.pdbx_description
1 polymer ?
#
loop_
_entity_poly.entity_id
_entity_poly.type
_entity_poly.pdbx_seq_one_letter_code
_entity_poly.pdbx_strand_id
1 'polypeptide(L)'
;MTKSIQFFFDFVSPYSYLAMTQLPPLAERTGATIDYRPINVIALQKKVSNRPTTVECPAKGRYAMADLARWAKKIRGPVRAQSSLSDHRR
;
A
#
# COMPACT_ATOMS: atom_id res chain seq x y z
N MET A 1 -26.03 9.56 0.26
CA MET A 1 -25.04 9.71 -0.83
C MET A 1 -23.83 8.86 -0.49
N THR A 2 -23.58 7.79 -1.24
CA THR A 2 -22.40 6.94 -1.07
C THR A 2 -21.16 7.70 -1.53
N LYS A 3 -20.13 7.84 -0.69
CA LYS A 3 -18.89 8.54 -1.05
C LYS A 3 -18.03 7.62 -1.94
N SER A 4 -17.35 8.18 -2.93
CA SER A 4 -16.46 7.42 -3.82
C SER A 4 -15.00 7.86 -3.63
N ILE A 5 -14.08 6.89 -3.59
CA ILE A 5 -12.64 7.09 -3.52
C ILE A 5 -12.06 6.78 -4.89
N GLN A 6 -11.53 7.80 -5.58
CA GLN A 6 -10.74 7.59 -6.79
C GLN A 6 -9.30 7.25 -6.39
N PHE A 7 -8.88 6.03 -6.68
CA PHE A 7 -7.55 5.54 -6.35
C PHE A 7 -6.69 5.38 -7.61
N PHE A 8 -5.81 6.36 -7.82
CA PHE A 8 -4.82 6.32 -8.90
C PHE A 8 -3.58 5.53 -8.46
N PHE A 9 -3.22 4.50 -9.21
CA PHE A 9 -2.13 3.60 -8.81
C PHE A 9 -1.31 3.11 -9.99
N ASP A 10 -0.09 2.68 -9.69
CA ASP A 10 0.79 1.97 -10.60
C ASP A 10 1.42 0.81 -9.82
N PHE A 11 1.46 -0.38 -10.41
CA PHE A 11 2.05 -1.56 -9.77
C PHE A 11 3.56 -1.43 -9.53
N VAL A 12 4.24 -0.54 -10.26
CA VAL A 12 5.67 -0.24 -10.00
C VAL A 12 5.87 0.54 -8.70
N SER A 13 4.82 1.13 -8.12
CA SER A 13 4.88 1.91 -6.90
C SER A 13 4.63 1.03 -5.67
N PRO A 14 5.64 0.77 -4.82
CA PRO A 14 5.44 -0.03 -3.61
C PRO A 14 4.52 0.66 -2.59
N TYR A 15 4.47 1.99 -2.60
CA TYR A 15 3.55 2.76 -1.76
C TYR A 15 2.10 2.60 -2.22
N SER A 16 1.86 2.53 -3.53
CA SER A 16 0.52 2.26 -4.08
C SER A 16 0.05 0.86 -3.68
N TYR A 17 0.94 -0.13 -3.66
CA TYR A 17 0.61 -1.46 -3.14
C TYR A 17 0.18 -1.41 -1.66
N LEU A 18 0.96 -0.74 -0.80
CA LEU A 18 0.61 -0.61 0.62
C LEU A 18 -0.75 0.08 0.80
N ALA A 19 -1.01 1.18 0.09
CA ALA A 19 -2.29 1.88 0.14
C ALA A 19 -3.44 0.97 -0.31
N MET A 20 -3.25 0.21 -1.40
CA MET A 20 -4.27 -0.70 -1.95
C MET A 20 -4.73 -1.74 -0.92
N THR A 21 -3.83 -2.26 -0.08
CA THR A 21 -4.21 -3.21 0.99
C THR A 21 -5.15 -2.63 2.04
N GLN A 22 -5.20 -1.30 2.18
CA GLN A 22 -5.99 -0.60 3.17
C GLN A 22 -7.35 -0.14 2.64
N LEU A 23 -7.58 -0.19 1.33
CA LEU A 23 -8.81 0.30 0.73
C LEU A 23 -10.03 -0.57 1.05
N PRO A 24 -9.98 -1.92 0.98
CA PRO A 24 -11.14 -2.75 1.35
C PRO A 24 -11.66 -2.53 2.78
N PRO A 25 -10.82 -2.58 3.84
CA PRO A 25 -11.32 -2.32 5.20
C PRO A 25 -11.79 -0.87 5.39
N LEU A 26 -11.24 0.08 4.64
CA LEU A 26 -11.72 1.47 4.65
C LEU A 26 -13.11 1.58 4.03
N ALA A 27 -13.32 0.96 2.87
CA ALA A 27 -14.61 0.92 2.19
C ALA A 27 -15.68 0.28 3.08
N GLU A 28 -15.36 -0.84 3.73
CA GLU A 28 -16.25 -1.52 4.68
C GLU A 28 -16.64 -0.61 5.85
N ARG A 29 -15.67 0.04 6.49
CA ARG A 29 -15.92 0.92 7.65
C ARG A 29 -16.71 2.19 7.30
N THR A 30 -16.59 2.68 6.07
CA THR A 30 -17.13 3.99 5.68
C THR A 30 -18.33 3.91 4.73
N GLY A 31 -18.64 2.72 4.21
CA GLY A 31 -19.60 2.53 3.14
C GLY A 31 -19.19 3.18 1.82
N ALA A 32 -17.91 3.53 1.64
CA ALA A 32 -17.42 4.16 0.42
C ALA A 32 -17.22 3.12 -0.70
N THR A 33 -17.43 3.53 -1.95
CA THR A 33 -17.01 2.74 -3.12
C THR A 33 -15.60 3.14 -3.55
N ILE A 34 -14.88 2.22 -4.19
CA ILE A 34 -13.51 2.46 -4.68
C ILE A 34 -13.53 2.40 -6.20
N ASP A 35 -13.08 3.48 -6.83
CA ASP A 35 -12.85 3.59 -8.28
C ASP A 35 -11.34 3.45 -8.55
N TYR A 36 -10.93 2.29 -9.04
CA TYR A 36 -9.53 1.94 -9.31
C TYR A 36 -9.09 2.48 -10.67
N ARG A 37 -8.07 3.35 -10.67
CA ARG A 37 -7.58 4.02 -11.87
C ARG A 37 -6.08 3.74 -12.10
N PRO A 38 -5.73 2.70 -12.88
CA PRO A 38 -4.33 2.44 -13.19
C PRO A 38 -3.74 3.59 -14.01
N ILE A 39 -2.52 3.99 -13.68
CA ILE A 39 -1.74 5.01 -14.40
C ILE A 39 -0.31 4.52 -14.61
N ASN A 40 0.41 5.18 -15.53
CA ASN A 40 1.86 5.05 -15.63
C ASN A 40 2.52 6.21 -14.85
N VAL A 41 3.00 5.92 -13.65
CA VAL A 41 3.52 6.95 -12.74
C VAL A 41 4.82 7.57 -13.26
N ILE A 42 5.64 6.81 -13.98
CA ILE A 42 6.89 7.30 -14.55
C ILE A 42 6.61 8.27 -15.71
N ALA A 43 5.68 7.93 -16.59
CA ALA A 43 5.24 8.81 -17.67
C ALA A 43 4.57 10.08 -17.12
N LEU A 44 3.75 9.95 -16.06
CA LEU A 44 3.13 11.10 -15.38
C LEU A 44 4.19 12.03 -14.80
N GLN A 45 5.18 11.50 -14.08
CA GLN A 45 6.28 12.29 -13.52
C GLN A 45 7.02 13.06 -14.61
N LYS A 46 7.38 12.41 -15.73
CA LYS A 46 8.00 13.08 -16.87
C LYS A 46 7.14 14.22 -17.42
N LYS A 47 5.83 13.98 -17.58
CA LYS A 47 4.87 14.97 -18.11
C LYS A 47 4.76 16.23 -17.23
N VAL A 48 4.94 16.09 -15.92
CA VAL A 48 4.86 17.21 -14.96
C VAL A 48 6.23 17.72 -14.52
N SER A 49 7.30 17.39 -15.26
CA SER A 49 8.68 17.80 -14.94
C SER A 49 9.15 17.37 -13.55
N ASN A 50 8.63 16.23 -13.06
CA ASN A 50 9.07 15.58 -11.84
C ASN A 50 9.99 14.39 -12.16
N ARG A 51 10.72 13.91 -11.15
CA ARG A 51 11.73 12.86 -11.28
C ARG A 51 11.51 11.71 -10.29
N PRO A 52 11.80 10.45 -10.67
CA PRO A 52 11.67 9.30 -9.78
C PRO A 52 12.84 9.24 -8.80
N THR A 53 12.89 10.19 -7.87
CA THR A 53 14.06 10.38 -6.98
C THR A 53 14.33 9.20 -6.04
N THR A 54 13.34 8.33 -5.79
CA THR A 54 13.55 7.07 -5.08
C THR A 54 14.47 6.11 -5.83
N VAL A 55 14.48 6.18 -7.16
CA VAL A 55 15.35 5.38 -8.03
C VAL A 55 16.67 6.10 -8.29
N GLU A 56 16.60 7.40 -8.60
CA GLU A 56 17.77 8.16 -9.06
C GLU A 56 18.70 8.64 -7.93
N CYS A 57 18.21 8.79 -6.70
CA CYS A 57 19.00 9.26 -5.56
C CYS A 57 19.21 8.11 -4.56
N PRO A 58 20.43 7.55 -4.43
CA PRO A 58 20.69 6.40 -3.57
C PRO A 58 20.32 6.62 -2.10
N ALA A 59 20.54 7.83 -1.57
CA ALA A 59 20.18 8.17 -0.19
C ALA A 59 18.66 8.13 0.04
N LYS A 60 17.87 8.66 -0.91
CA LYS A 60 16.41 8.61 -0.87
C LYS A 60 15.89 7.19 -1.08
N GLY A 61 16.50 6.42 -1.97
CA GLY A 61 16.17 5.00 -2.18
C GLY A 61 16.35 4.16 -0.90
N ARG A 62 17.50 4.30 -0.23
CA ARG A 62 17.74 3.63 1.07
C ARG A 62 16.71 3.99 2.12
N TYR A 63 16.37 5.28 2.23
CA TYR A 63 15.34 5.73 3.15
C TYR A 63 13.96 5.13 2.82
N ALA A 64 13.55 5.18 1.55
CA ALA A 64 12.27 4.66 1.11
C ALA A 64 12.12 3.17 1.39
N MET A 65 13.18 2.37 1.18
CA MET A 65 13.16 0.94 1.51
C MET A 65 12.98 0.70 3.02
N ALA A 66 13.68 1.46 3.87
CA ALA A 66 13.51 1.36 5.32
C ALA A 66 12.10 1.77 5.77
N ASP A 67 11.53 2.81 5.15
CA ASP A 67 10.19 3.29 5.41
C ASP A 67 9.11 2.27 4.99
N LEU A 68 9.23 1.72 3.77
CA LEU A 68 8.34 0.67 3.27
C LEU A 68 8.31 -0.55 4.20
N ALA A 69 9.48 -0.96 4.73
CA ALA A 69 9.56 -2.06 5.69
C ALA A 69 8.80 -1.75 7.01
N ARG A 70 8.93 -0.51 7.51
CA ARG A 70 8.20 -0.06 8.72
C ARG A 70 6.70 -0.06 8.48
N TRP A 71 6.24 0.44 7.33
CA TRP A 71 4.84 0.45 6.98
C TRP A 71 4.27 -0.93 6.77
N ALA A 72 4.99 -1.82 6.07
CA ALA A 72 4.57 -3.21 5.90
C ALA A 72 4.40 -3.90 7.26
N LYS A 73 5.32 -3.68 8.20
CA LYS A 73 5.21 -4.19 9.57
C LYS A 73 4.00 -3.61 10.31
N LYS A 74 3.79 -2.29 10.20
CA LYS A 74 2.67 -1.59 10.85
C LYS A 74 1.31 -2.07 10.32
N ILE A 75 1.18 -2.22 9.00
CA ILE A 75 -0.06 -2.62 8.32
C ILE A 75 -0.42 -4.08 8.61
N ARG A 76 0.57 -4.99 8.59
CA ARG A 76 0.32 -6.41 8.90
C ARG A 76 -0.08 -6.64 10.36
N GLY A 77 0.12 -5.65 11.24
CA GLY A 77 -0.11 -5.77 12.67
C GLY A 77 0.84 -6.79 13.32
N PRO A 78 0.75 -6.98 14.64
CA PRO A 78 1.44 -8.07 15.31
C PRO A 78 0.90 -9.41 14.79
N VAL A 79 1.81 -10.31 14.39
CA VAL A 79 1.46 -11.71 14.12
C VAL A 79 0.97 -12.31 15.43
N ARG A 80 -0.35 -12.46 15.61
CA ARG A 80 -0.90 -13.26 16.70
C ARG A 80 -0.52 -14.71 16.40
N ALA A 81 0.40 -15.28 17.17
CA ALA A 81 0.54 -16.72 17.23
C ALA A 81 -0.84 -17.29 17.58
N GLN A 82 -1.41 -18.11 16.68
CA GLN A 82 -2.61 -18.86 17.02
C GLN A 82 -2.23 -19.85 18.12
N SER A 83 -2.53 -19.50 19.37
CA SER A 83 -2.47 -20.43 20.49
C SER A 83 -3.74 -21.29 20.47
N SER A 84 -3.68 -22.42 19.78
CA SER A 84 -4.22 -23.72 20.21
C SER A 84 -4.33 -24.66 19.00
N LEU A 85 -3.30 -25.48 18.81
CA LEU A 85 -3.57 -26.87 18.49
C LEU A 85 -4.06 -27.46 19.82
N SER A 86 -5.36 -27.40 20.07
CA SER A 86 -5.96 -28.19 21.14
C SER A 86 -5.69 -29.66 20.83
N ASP A 87 -4.94 -30.27 21.75
CA ASP A 87 -4.52 -31.65 21.83
C ASP A 87 -5.67 -32.60 21.47
N HIS A 88 -5.64 -33.16 20.27
CA HIS A 88 -6.42 -34.36 19.94
C HIS A 88 -5.69 -35.58 20.51
N ARG A 89 -5.72 -35.72 21.83
CA ARG A 89 -5.51 -37.02 22.48
C ARG A 89 -6.86 -37.57 22.91
N ARG A 90 -7.03 -38.82 22.51
CA ARG A 90 -8.20 -39.71 22.59
C ARG A 90 -8.75 -39.84 24.00
#